data_AF-A0A7Z6RDI1-F1
#
_entry.id   AF-A0A7Z6RDI1-F1
#
_cell.length_a   1.000
_cell.length_b   1.000
_cell.length_c   1.000
_cell.angle_alpha   90.00
_cell.angle_beta   90.00
_cell.angle_gamma   90.00
#
_symmetry.space_group_name_H-M   'P 1'
#
loop_
_entity.id
_entity.type
_entity.pdbx_description
1 polymer ?
#
loop_
_entity_poly.entity_id
_entity_poly.type
_entity_poly.pdbx_seq_one_letter_code
_entity_poly.pdbx_strand_id
1 'polypeptide(L)'
;MTNELIMQAFEWYLPSDGNHWKKLEDSISDLKKLGVSKIWLPPAFKGTSSDDVGYGVYDLFDLGEFDQNGTIRTKYGRKEEYLKLIKSLKANGIKPFADIVLNHKANGDHKEKFQVIKVNPENRQEALSEPYEIEGWTGFDFPGRQGEYNDFKWHWYHFTGLDYDAKNNETDIFMIVGDNKGWADDDLIDDENGNFDYLMYNDIDFKHPEVIKNLQDWAKWFIETT
;
A
#
# COMPACT_ATOMS: atom_id res chain seq x y z
N MET A 1 -36.13 -5.82 9.59
CA MET A 1 -34.72 -5.46 9.29
C MET A 1 -34.27 -6.34 8.14
N THR A 2 -33.65 -5.77 7.12
CA THR A 2 -33.04 -6.54 6.03
C THR A 2 -31.63 -6.96 6.49
N ASN A 3 -31.25 -8.22 6.30
CA ASN A 3 -29.90 -8.68 6.62
C ASN A 3 -28.88 -8.01 5.69
N GLU A 4 -27.72 -7.66 6.23
CA GLU A 4 -26.62 -7.13 5.42
C GLU A 4 -25.80 -8.28 4.83
N LEU A 5 -25.47 -8.16 3.54
CA LEU A 5 -24.56 -9.04 2.83
C LEU A 5 -23.37 -8.23 2.29
N ILE A 6 -22.16 -8.67 2.63
CA ILE A 6 -20.89 -8.14 2.12
C ILE A 6 -20.35 -9.10 1.05
N MET A 7 -19.85 -8.55 -0.05
CA MET A 7 -19.15 -9.31 -1.08
C MET A 7 -17.73 -8.76 -1.28
N GLN A 8 -16.72 -9.62 -1.18
CA GLN A 8 -15.39 -9.34 -1.74
C GLN A 8 -15.49 -9.41 -3.27
N ALA A 9 -15.19 -8.31 -3.95
CA ALA A 9 -15.51 -8.14 -5.36
C ALA A 9 -14.37 -8.49 -6.31
N PHE A 10 -13.33 -9.17 -5.82
CA PHE A 10 -12.15 -9.53 -6.58
C PHE A 10 -11.62 -10.89 -6.14
N GLU A 11 -10.83 -11.49 -7.02
CA GLU A 11 -10.04 -12.68 -6.74
C GLU A 11 -8.63 -12.50 -7.33
N TRP A 12 -7.69 -13.34 -6.93
CA TRP A 12 -6.26 -13.15 -7.20
C TRP A 12 -5.92 -13.16 -8.70
N TYR A 13 -6.54 -14.06 -9.46
CA TYR A 13 -6.22 -14.37 -10.85
C TYR A 13 -7.00 -13.55 -11.88
N LEU A 14 -7.64 -12.47 -11.43
CA LEU A 14 -8.34 -11.57 -12.34
C LEU A 14 -7.38 -11.10 -13.43
N PRO A 15 -7.81 -11.07 -14.71
CA PRO A 15 -6.96 -10.61 -15.79
C PRO A 15 -6.58 -9.15 -15.57
N SER A 16 -5.32 -8.81 -15.86
CA SER A 16 -4.83 -7.43 -15.89
C SER A 16 -5.29 -6.70 -17.18
N ASP A 17 -6.59 -6.72 -17.45
CA ASP A 17 -7.18 -6.12 -18.64
C ASP A 17 -7.70 -4.69 -18.41
N GLY A 18 -7.66 -4.20 -17.16
CA GLY A 18 -8.12 -2.85 -16.80
C GLY A 18 -9.63 -2.67 -16.83
N ASN A 19 -10.43 -3.73 -16.97
CA ASN A 19 -11.88 -3.63 -17.11
C ASN A 19 -12.65 -3.96 -15.81
N HIS A 20 -11.97 -4.15 -14.68
CA HIS A 20 -12.59 -4.64 -13.47
C HIS A 20 -13.64 -3.67 -12.92
N TRP A 21 -13.34 -2.36 -12.87
CA TRP A 21 -14.29 -1.34 -12.41
C TRP A 21 -15.57 -1.31 -13.23
N LYS A 22 -15.43 -1.40 -14.56
CA LYS A 22 -16.56 -1.45 -15.49
C LYS A 22 -17.38 -2.74 -15.33
N LYS A 23 -16.73 -3.90 -15.21
CA LYS A 23 -17.39 -5.19 -14.99
C LYS A 23 -18.24 -5.17 -13.71
N LEU A 24 -17.72 -4.57 -12.63
CA LEU A 24 -18.49 -4.40 -11.39
C LEU A 24 -19.66 -3.45 -11.56
N GLU A 25 -19.48 -2.34 -12.28
CA GLU A 25 -20.56 -1.39 -12.56
C GLU A 25 -21.71 -2.05 -13.35
N ASP A 26 -21.37 -2.80 -14.40
CA ASP A 26 -22.32 -3.54 -15.22
C ASP A 26 -23.09 -4.63 -14.41
N SER A 27 -22.49 -5.12 -13.33
CA SER A 27 -23.07 -6.19 -12.47
C SER A 27 -23.98 -5.68 -11.35
N ILE A 28 -24.08 -4.37 -11.12
CA ILE A 28 -24.78 -3.79 -9.95
C ILE A 28 -26.23 -4.29 -9.84
N SER A 29 -26.97 -4.36 -10.97
CA SER A 29 -28.35 -4.84 -10.96
C SER A 29 -28.46 -6.27 -10.41
N ASP A 30 -27.54 -7.15 -10.79
CA ASP A 30 -27.57 -8.55 -10.35
C ASP A 30 -27.11 -8.69 -8.89
N LEU A 31 -26.10 -7.90 -8.48
CA LEU A 31 -25.68 -7.81 -7.08
C LEU A 31 -26.84 -7.41 -6.16
N LYS A 32 -27.68 -6.44 -6.58
CA LYS A 32 -28.89 -6.06 -5.83
C LYS A 32 -29.91 -7.18 -5.73
N LYS A 33 -30.14 -7.94 -6.80
CA LYS A 33 -31.08 -9.08 -6.78
C LYS A 33 -30.62 -10.16 -5.79
N LEU A 34 -29.31 -10.34 -5.65
CA LEU A 34 -28.70 -11.25 -4.67
C LEU A 34 -28.72 -10.69 -3.24
N GLY A 35 -29.12 -9.43 -3.04
CA GLY A 35 -29.18 -8.79 -1.73
C GLY A 35 -27.84 -8.23 -1.24
N VAL A 36 -26.84 -8.08 -2.12
CA VAL A 36 -25.56 -7.45 -1.75
C VAL A 36 -25.80 -6.01 -1.32
N SER A 37 -25.40 -5.70 -0.09
CA SER A 37 -25.59 -4.39 0.55
C SER A 37 -24.28 -3.61 0.72
N LYS A 38 -23.14 -4.33 0.71
CA LYS A 38 -21.80 -3.78 0.87
C LYS A 38 -20.85 -4.53 -0.06
N ILE A 39 -19.86 -3.84 -0.59
CA ILE A 39 -18.89 -4.43 -1.52
C ILE A 39 -17.48 -3.99 -1.16
N TRP A 40 -16.57 -4.94 -0.99
CA TRP A 40 -15.15 -4.69 -0.76
C TRP A 40 -14.41 -4.74 -2.10
N LEU A 41 -13.87 -3.59 -2.49
CA LEU A 41 -13.10 -3.39 -3.71
C LEU A 41 -11.62 -3.64 -3.43
N PRO A 42 -10.86 -4.19 -4.40
CA PRO A 42 -9.41 -4.34 -4.24
C PRO A 42 -8.70 -2.98 -4.12
N PRO A 43 -7.42 -2.95 -3.71
CA PRO A 43 -6.66 -1.72 -3.62
C PRO A 43 -6.68 -0.94 -4.95
N ALA A 44 -7.07 0.33 -4.88
CA ALA A 44 -7.33 1.15 -6.08
C ALA A 44 -6.14 2.02 -6.51
N PHE A 45 -5.08 2.08 -5.69
CA PHE A 45 -3.89 2.89 -5.91
C PHE A 45 -2.80 2.14 -6.70
N LYS A 46 -1.83 2.90 -7.24
CA LYS A 46 -0.76 2.38 -8.09
C LYS A 46 0.17 1.44 -7.31
N GLY A 47 0.30 0.21 -7.81
CA GLY A 47 1.23 -0.79 -7.31
C GLY A 47 2.57 -0.79 -8.06
N THR A 48 3.37 -1.84 -7.88
CA THR A 48 4.70 -1.98 -8.50
C THR A 48 4.68 -2.13 -10.02
N SER A 49 3.55 -2.55 -10.59
CA SER A 49 3.35 -2.73 -12.03
C SER A 49 1.87 -2.69 -12.40
N SER A 50 1.55 -2.79 -13.69
CA SER A 50 0.16 -2.95 -14.17
C SER A 50 -0.51 -4.24 -13.71
N ASP A 51 0.28 -5.26 -13.35
CA ASP A 51 -0.21 -6.60 -13.03
C ASP A 51 -0.29 -6.86 -11.52
N ASP A 52 0.22 -5.92 -10.72
CA ASP A 52 0.14 -5.95 -9.27
C ASP A 52 -1.33 -6.04 -8.81
N VAL A 53 -1.59 -6.92 -7.83
CA VAL A 53 -2.92 -7.09 -7.23
C VAL A 53 -3.26 -5.92 -6.29
N GLY A 54 -2.31 -5.01 -6.07
CA GLY A 54 -2.49 -3.77 -5.33
C GLY A 54 -1.91 -3.80 -3.91
N TYR A 55 -1.40 -4.95 -3.46
CA TYR A 55 -0.74 -5.06 -2.17
C TYR A 55 0.73 -4.60 -2.21
N GLY A 56 1.37 -4.59 -3.38
CA GLY A 56 2.69 -3.96 -3.56
C GLY A 56 2.58 -2.45 -3.78
N VAL A 57 2.20 -1.70 -2.74
CA VAL A 57 1.84 -0.27 -2.86
C VAL A 57 3.03 0.60 -3.23
N TYR A 58 2.92 1.30 -4.36
CA TYR A 58 3.89 2.31 -4.76
C TYR A 58 3.41 3.72 -4.39
N ASP A 59 2.26 4.17 -4.90
CA ASP A 59 1.76 5.55 -4.71
C ASP A 59 0.27 5.58 -4.35
N LEU A 60 0.00 5.91 -3.08
CA LEU A 60 -1.34 5.97 -2.50
C LEU A 60 -2.24 7.06 -3.12
N PHE A 61 -1.64 8.10 -3.73
CA PHE A 61 -2.37 9.20 -4.36
C PHE A 61 -2.67 8.96 -5.85
N ASP A 62 -2.15 7.89 -6.44
CA ASP A 62 -2.36 7.56 -7.84
C ASP A 62 -3.40 6.45 -7.98
N LEU A 63 -4.67 6.82 -8.20
CA LEU A 63 -5.79 5.89 -8.39
C LEU A 63 -5.88 5.34 -9.83
N GLY A 64 -4.75 5.24 -10.53
CA GLY A 64 -4.70 4.91 -11.95
C GLY A 64 -4.91 6.14 -12.84
N GLU A 65 -4.30 7.26 -12.45
CA GLU A 65 -4.42 8.59 -13.07
C GLU A 65 -3.12 9.04 -13.74
N PHE A 66 -1.97 8.69 -13.16
CA PHE A 66 -0.66 9.17 -13.59
C PHE A 66 0.14 8.07 -14.28
N ASP A 67 1.00 8.45 -15.24
CA ASP A 67 1.93 7.53 -15.90
C ASP A 67 3.11 7.21 -14.96
N GLN A 68 2.98 6.11 -14.22
CA GLN A 68 3.92 5.64 -13.21
C GLN A 68 4.01 4.12 -13.27
N ASN A 69 5.20 3.55 -13.09
CA ASN A 69 5.46 2.10 -13.17
C ASN A 69 5.00 1.48 -14.52
N GLY A 70 5.19 2.24 -15.61
CA GLY A 70 4.93 1.78 -16.98
C GLY A 70 3.45 1.74 -17.37
N THR A 71 2.56 2.34 -16.58
CA THR A 71 1.12 2.37 -16.85
C THR A 71 0.44 3.59 -16.25
N ILE A 72 -0.62 4.07 -16.90
CA ILE A 72 -1.56 5.01 -16.30
C ILE A 72 -2.52 4.28 -15.37
N ARG A 73 -3.26 3.30 -15.89
CA ARG A 73 -4.25 2.52 -15.13
C ARG A 73 -3.60 1.62 -14.08
N THR A 74 -4.36 1.24 -13.06
CA THR A 74 -4.03 0.06 -12.24
C THR A 74 -4.42 -1.23 -12.97
N LYS A 75 -4.22 -2.39 -12.32
CA LYS A 75 -4.76 -3.69 -12.78
C LYS A 75 -6.26 -3.62 -13.07
N TYR A 76 -6.98 -2.80 -12.31
CA TYR A 76 -8.44 -2.78 -12.26
C TYR A 76 -9.10 -1.75 -13.16
N GLY A 77 -8.41 -0.65 -13.49
CA GLY A 77 -8.89 0.41 -14.37
C GLY A 77 -8.32 1.78 -14.04
N ARG A 78 -8.93 2.83 -14.58
CA ARG A 78 -8.55 4.24 -14.34
C ARG A 78 -9.34 4.86 -13.19
N LYS A 79 -8.84 5.98 -12.66
CA LYS A 79 -9.49 6.75 -11.59
C LYS A 79 -10.93 7.11 -11.92
N GLU A 80 -11.22 7.57 -13.14
CA GLU A 80 -12.57 7.98 -13.51
C GLU A 80 -13.56 6.82 -13.47
N GLU A 81 -13.12 5.62 -13.85
CA GLU A 81 -13.93 4.40 -13.82
C GLU A 81 -14.18 3.95 -12.38
N TYR A 82 -13.17 4.05 -11.50
CA TYR A 82 -13.30 3.77 -10.07
C TYR A 82 -14.32 4.70 -9.40
N LEU A 83 -14.21 6.01 -9.62
CA LEU A 83 -15.14 7.00 -9.07
C LEU A 83 -16.56 6.81 -9.61
N LYS A 84 -16.70 6.47 -10.89
CA LYS A 84 -17.99 6.15 -11.50
C LYS A 84 -18.61 4.92 -10.86
N LEU A 85 -17.85 3.85 -10.65
CA LEU A 85 -18.30 2.64 -9.95
C LEU A 85 -18.81 2.97 -8.55
N ILE A 86 -18.02 3.72 -7.75
CA ILE A 86 -18.40 4.12 -6.39
C ILE A 86 -19.73 4.89 -6.39
N LYS A 87 -19.88 5.87 -7.30
CA LYS A 87 -21.12 6.64 -7.44
C LYS A 87 -22.30 5.74 -7.81
N SER A 88 -22.12 4.83 -8.76
CA SER A 88 -23.14 3.89 -9.22
C SER A 88 -23.56 2.90 -8.12
N LEU A 89 -22.62 2.41 -7.30
CA LEU A 89 -22.89 1.57 -6.13
C LEU A 89 -23.70 2.34 -5.07
N LYS A 90 -23.23 3.53 -4.67
CA LYS A 90 -23.90 4.41 -3.69
C LYS A 90 -25.33 4.75 -4.14
N ALA A 91 -25.53 5.12 -5.41
CA ALA A 91 -26.84 5.41 -5.99
C ALA A 91 -27.80 4.20 -5.96
N ASN A 92 -27.26 2.99 -5.89
CA ASN A 92 -28.01 1.75 -5.82
C ASN A 92 -28.16 1.18 -4.41
N GLY A 93 -27.72 1.91 -3.38
CA GLY A 93 -27.79 1.47 -1.99
C GLY A 93 -26.78 0.38 -1.64
N ILE A 94 -25.74 0.17 -2.45
CA ILE A 94 -24.61 -0.71 -2.13
C ILE A 94 -23.47 0.16 -1.59
N LYS A 95 -23.00 -0.12 -0.37
CA LYS A 95 -21.91 0.65 0.25
C LYS A 95 -20.54 0.10 -0.20
N PRO A 96 -19.70 0.90 -0.89
CA PRO A 96 -18.33 0.49 -1.20
C PRO A 96 -17.43 0.57 0.03
N PHE A 97 -16.53 -0.41 0.17
CA PHE A 97 -15.40 -0.42 1.08
C PHE A 97 -14.12 -0.50 0.26
N ALA A 98 -13.19 0.41 0.54
CA ALA A 98 -11.87 0.41 -0.05
C ALA A 98 -10.94 -0.48 0.77
N ASP A 99 -10.08 -1.24 0.09
CA ASP A 99 -8.92 -1.87 0.70
C ASP A 99 -7.85 -0.82 1.00
N ILE A 100 -7.26 -0.86 2.20
CA ILE A 100 -6.29 0.11 2.69
C ILE A 100 -5.04 -0.65 3.10
N VAL A 101 -3.95 -0.44 2.37
CA VAL A 101 -2.68 -1.13 2.56
C VAL A 101 -1.64 -0.08 2.96
N LEU A 102 -1.31 -0.07 4.26
CA LEU A 102 -0.43 0.95 4.85
C LEU A 102 0.81 0.37 5.54
N ASN A 103 0.95 -0.96 5.62
CA ASN A 103 2.09 -1.59 6.28
C ASN A 103 3.42 -1.18 5.61
N HIS A 104 3.46 -1.16 4.28
CA HIS A 104 4.70 -1.07 3.55
C HIS A 104 4.56 -0.29 2.24
N LYS A 105 5.71 0.06 1.66
CA LYS A 105 5.82 0.62 0.31
C LYS A 105 6.83 -0.16 -0.52
N ALA A 106 6.50 -0.37 -1.78
CA ALA A 106 7.27 -1.20 -2.71
C ALA A 106 7.72 -0.41 -3.95
N ASN A 107 8.84 -0.84 -4.54
CA ASN A 107 9.39 -0.29 -5.79
C ASN A 107 9.79 1.20 -5.72
N GLY A 108 10.66 1.56 -4.77
CA GLY A 108 11.24 2.90 -4.68
C GLY A 108 11.93 3.33 -5.99
N ASP A 109 11.90 4.63 -6.29
CA ASP A 109 12.42 5.23 -7.52
C ASP A 109 13.95 5.26 -7.57
N HIS A 110 14.59 5.41 -6.41
CA HIS A 110 16.05 5.45 -6.30
C HIS A 110 16.54 4.80 -5.00
N LYS A 111 17.82 4.42 -5.02
CA LYS A 111 18.49 3.83 -3.87
C LYS A 111 19.03 4.91 -2.94
N GLU A 112 19.00 4.65 -1.64
CA GLU A 112 19.64 5.47 -0.63
C GLU A 112 20.61 4.63 0.22
N LYS A 113 21.63 5.28 0.79
CA LYS A 113 22.59 4.66 1.71
C LYS A 113 22.23 5.01 3.15
N PHE A 114 22.12 4.00 3.99
CA PHE A 114 21.80 4.16 5.40
C PHE A 114 22.31 2.96 6.21
N GLN A 115 22.33 3.12 7.53
CA GLN A 115 22.79 2.09 8.47
C GLN A 115 21.64 1.15 8.84
N VAL A 116 21.93 -0.15 8.90
CA VAL A 116 20.99 -1.18 9.37
C VAL A 116 21.69 -2.15 10.32
N ILE A 117 20.90 -2.94 11.04
CA ILE A 117 21.32 -4.22 11.61
C ILE A 117 20.50 -5.35 11.00
N LYS A 118 21.09 -6.54 10.90
CA LYS A 118 20.32 -7.77 10.64
C LYS A 118 19.61 -8.20 11.91
N VAL A 119 18.38 -8.69 11.78
CA VAL A 119 17.63 -9.26 12.91
C VAL A 119 17.23 -10.71 12.63
N ASN A 120 17.00 -11.47 13.70
CA ASN A 120 16.59 -12.88 13.60
C ASN A 120 15.16 -12.98 13.03
N PRO A 121 14.93 -13.73 11.94
CA PRO A 121 13.60 -13.92 11.37
C PRO A 121 12.61 -14.62 12.30
N GLU A 122 13.06 -15.35 13.31
CA GLU A 122 12.19 -16.01 14.30
C GLU A 122 12.05 -15.18 15.59
N ASN A 123 12.83 -14.10 15.73
CA ASN A 123 12.77 -13.16 16.85
C ASN A 123 13.32 -11.79 16.45
N ARG A 124 12.46 -10.87 15.98
CA ARG A 124 12.90 -9.61 15.35
C ARG A 124 13.54 -8.62 16.32
N GLN A 125 13.47 -8.91 17.63
CA GLN A 125 14.15 -8.18 18.69
C GLN A 125 15.63 -8.60 18.87
N GLU A 126 16.05 -9.71 18.27
CA GLU A 126 17.43 -10.22 18.37
C GLU A 126 18.28 -9.74 17.20
N ALA A 127 19.27 -8.90 17.49
CA ALA A 127 20.25 -8.44 16.52
C ALA A 127 21.25 -9.56 16.17
N LEU A 128 21.45 -9.80 14.87
CA LEU A 128 22.41 -10.76 14.32
C LEU A 128 23.70 -10.09 13.81
N SER A 129 23.75 -8.76 13.79
CA SER A 129 24.93 -8.00 13.37
C SER A 129 25.10 -6.71 14.15
N GLU A 130 26.32 -6.19 14.14
CA GLU A 130 26.58 -4.78 14.44
C GLU A 130 26.02 -3.89 13.30
N PRO A 131 25.83 -2.58 13.52
CA PRO A 131 25.39 -1.65 12.47
C PRO A 131 26.35 -1.58 11.28
N TYR A 132 25.82 -1.60 10.06
CA TYR A 132 26.58 -1.43 8.83
C TYR A 132 25.75 -0.77 7.71
N GLU A 133 26.45 -0.25 6.69
CA GLU A 133 25.82 0.47 5.57
C GLU A 133 25.36 -0.47 4.44
N ILE A 134 24.09 -0.33 4.05
CA ILE A 134 23.50 -0.98 2.87
C ILE A 134 23.05 0.05 1.82
N GLU A 135 22.58 -0.43 0.66
CA GLU A 135 21.78 0.39 -0.28
C GLU A 135 20.36 -0.18 -0.41
N GLY A 136 19.34 0.61 -0.09
CA GLY A 136 17.92 0.20 -0.15
C GLY A 136 17.09 1.05 -1.11
N TRP A 137 16.03 0.47 -1.71
CA TRP A 137 15.09 1.16 -2.60
C TRP A 137 14.02 1.94 -1.80
N THR A 138 14.47 2.96 -1.10
CA THR A 138 13.66 3.73 -0.12
C THR A 138 13.31 5.15 -0.57
N GLY A 139 13.90 5.64 -1.66
CA GLY A 139 13.58 6.95 -2.21
C GLY A 139 12.33 6.89 -3.09
N PHE A 140 11.25 7.59 -2.72
CA PHE A 140 10.03 7.69 -3.54
C PHE A 140 9.74 9.13 -3.91
N ASP A 141 9.86 9.43 -5.20
CA ASP A 141 9.72 10.74 -5.81
C ASP A 141 8.42 10.92 -6.59
N PHE A 142 7.76 9.85 -7.02
CA PHE A 142 6.50 9.91 -7.78
C PHE A 142 6.58 10.84 -9.01
N PRO A 143 7.54 10.62 -9.94
CA PRO A 143 7.85 11.57 -11.01
C PRO A 143 6.69 11.75 -12.00
N GLY A 144 5.80 10.76 -12.15
CA GLY A 144 4.62 10.88 -13.01
C GLY A 144 3.51 11.72 -12.40
N ARG A 145 3.38 11.74 -11.07
CA ARG A 145 2.40 12.56 -10.35
C ARG A 145 2.83 14.02 -10.15
N GLN A 146 4.14 14.29 -10.16
CA GLN A 146 4.70 15.65 -10.13
C GLN A 146 4.21 16.52 -8.95
N GLY A 147 3.93 15.91 -7.79
CA GLY A 147 3.46 16.61 -6.60
C GLY A 147 1.97 16.97 -6.60
N GLU A 148 1.21 16.54 -7.61
CA GLU A 148 -0.25 16.65 -7.58
C GLU A 148 -0.83 15.97 -6.34
N TYR A 149 -1.82 16.61 -5.71
CA TYR A 149 -2.43 16.26 -4.41
C TYR A 149 -1.53 16.40 -3.17
N ASN A 150 -0.26 16.01 -3.26
CA ASN A 150 0.67 16.02 -2.13
C ASN A 150 2.14 15.95 -2.62
N ASP A 151 3.01 16.83 -2.15
CA ASP A 151 4.41 16.92 -2.58
C ASP A 151 5.41 16.10 -1.72
N PHE A 152 4.93 15.35 -0.73
CA PHE A 152 5.75 14.51 0.15
C PHE A 152 6.57 13.46 -0.62
N LYS A 153 7.82 13.30 -0.19
CA LYS A 153 8.80 12.35 -0.73
C LYS A 153 9.18 11.38 0.36
N TRP A 154 9.22 10.09 0.03
CA TRP A 154 9.65 9.08 0.99
C TRP A 154 11.15 8.87 0.90
N HIS A 155 11.75 8.54 2.05
CA HIS A 155 13.17 8.35 2.24
C HIS A 155 13.36 7.22 3.26
N TRP A 156 14.56 6.67 3.38
CA TRP A 156 14.89 5.60 4.33
C TRP A 156 14.46 5.90 5.77
N TYR A 157 14.53 7.15 6.21
CA TYR A 157 14.13 7.56 7.57
C TYR A 157 12.60 7.60 7.77
N HIS A 158 11.80 7.30 6.76
CA HIS A 158 10.35 7.08 6.87
C HIS A 158 9.96 5.60 7.07
N PHE A 159 10.97 4.72 7.14
CA PHE A 159 10.78 3.28 7.29
C PHE A 159 11.47 2.73 8.54
N THR A 160 10.97 1.61 9.07
CA THR A 160 11.55 0.85 10.19
C THR A 160 12.53 -0.21 9.70
N GLY A 161 12.25 -0.82 8.54
CA GLY A 161 13.05 -1.91 8.00
C GLY A 161 12.74 -2.24 6.54
N LEU A 162 13.53 -3.17 6.00
CA LEU A 162 13.43 -3.71 4.64
C LEU A 162 14.08 -5.10 4.56
N ASP A 163 13.88 -5.82 3.45
CA ASP A 163 14.41 -7.18 3.27
C ASP A 163 15.50 -7.33 2.20
N TYR A 164 15.93 -6.25 1.55
CA TYR A 164 16.88 -6.35 0.45
C TYR A 164 17.96 -5.28 0.48
N ASP A 165 19.22 -5.73 0.60
CA ASP A 165 20.40 -4.91 0.39
C ASP A 165 20.87 -4.99 -1.07
N ALA A 166 20.65 -3.90 -1.80
CA ALA A 166 21.00 -3.79 -3.21
C ALA A 166 22.51 -3.56 -3.45
N LYS A 167 23.29 -3.27 -2.41
CA LYS A 167 24.76 -3.12 -2.50
C LYS A 167 25.44 -4.48 -2.56
N ASN A 168 25.01 -5.41 -1.71
CA ASN A 168 25.58 -6.76 -1.61
C ASN A 168 24.73 -7.85 -2.29
N ASN A 169 23.55 -7.49 -2.81
CA ASN A 169 22.58 -8.42 -3.39
C ASN A 169 22.17 -9.51 -2.40
N GLU A 170 21.77 -9.06 -1.21
CA GLU A 170 21.45 -9.92 -0.08
C GLU A 170 19.99 -9.72 0.35
N THR A 171 19.34 -10.84 0.70
CA THR A 171 18.00 -10.85 1.29
C THR A 171 18.08 -11.39 2.70
N ASP A 172 17.68 -10.56 3.66
CA ASP A 172 17.64 -10.82 5.10
C ASP A 172 16.69 -9.78 5.71
N ILE A 173 16.26 -9.91 6.98
CA ILE A 173 15.47 -8.84 7.61
C ILE A 173 16.42 -7.79 8.19
N PHE A 174 16.35 -6.57 7.65
CA PHE A 174 17.17 -5.44 8.06
C PHE A 174 16.32 -4.41 8.81
N MET A 175 16.73 -4.10 10.04
CA MET A 175 16.18 -2.98 10.81
C MET A 175 17.04 -1.73 10.58
N ILE A 176 16.40 -0.62 10.24
CA ILE A 176 17.05 0.68 10.04
C ILE A 176 17.51 1.26 11.37
N VAL A 177 18.77 1.71 11.42
CA VAL A 177 19.35 2.35 12.60
C VAL A 177 19.23 3.87 12.47
N GLY A 178 18.81 4.52 13.55
CA GLY A 178 18.71 5.98 13.62
C GLY A 178 18.03 6.46 14.90
N ASP A 179 17.91 7.77 15.05
CA ASP A 179 17.23 8.37 16.19
C ASP A 179 15.75 7.97 16.19
N ASN A 180 15.26 7.49 17.34
CA ASN A 180 13.88 7.04 17.52
C ASN A 180 13.44 5.90 16.55
N LYS A 181 14.41 5.15 15.99
CA LYS A 181 14.16 3.98 15.15
C LYS A 181 14.00 2.70 15.96
N GLY A 182 13.41 1.70 15.31
CA GLY A 182 13.07 0.40 15.87
C GLY A 182 11.64 0.03 15.49
N TRP A 183 11.29 -1.24 15.70
CA TRP A 183 9.94 -1.74 15.46
C TRP A 183 8.86 -0.99 16.24
N ALA A 184 7.61 -1.12 15.82
CA ALA A 184 6.45 -0.72 16.59
C ALA A 184 6.44 -1.39 17.97
N ASP A 185 5.84 -0.72 18.95
CA ASP A 185 5.71 -1.26 20.31
C ASP A 185 4.89 -2.56 20.28
N ASP A 186 5.35 -3.59 21.00
CA ASP A 186 4.75 -4.94 20.98
C ASP A 186 3.25 -4.93 21.34
N ASP A 187 2.78 -3.96 22.15
CA ASP A 187 1.35 -3.81 22.51
C ASP A 187 0.44 -3.40 21.34
N LEU A 188 1.02 -2.95 20.20
CA LEU A 188 0.30 -2.45 19.03
C LEU A 188 0.28 -3.44 17.87
N ILE A 189 1.04 -4.54 17.96
CA ILE A 189 1.26 -5.52 16.90
C ILE A 189 1.13 -6.95 17.44
N ASP A 190 1.24 -7.94 16.55
CA ASP A 190 1.28 -9.35 16.94
C ASP A 190 2.67 -9.74 17.50
N ASP A 191 2.70 -10.62 18.49
CA ASP A 191 3.92 -11.05 19.19
C ASP A 191 4.59 -12.28 18.55
N GLU A 192 4.01 -12.84 17.49
CA GLU A 192 4.66 -13.87 16.67
C GLU A 192 6.02 -13.37 16.15
N ASN A 193 7.02 -14.26 16.19
CA ASN A 193 8.42 -13.94 15.88
C ASN A 193 9.01 -12.81 16.77
N GLY A 194 8.52 -12.68 17.99
CA GLY A 194 8.97 -11.70 18.99
C GLY A 194 8.44 -10.28 18.77
N ASN A 195 8.30 -9.87 17.51
CA ASN A 195 7.70 -8.62 17.06
C ASN A 195 7.37 -8.77 15.55
N PHE A 196 6.10 -8.68 15.18
CA PHE A 196 5.63 -8.82 13.78
C PHE A 196 5.31 -7.51 13.07
N ASP A 197 6.01 -6.42 13.39
CA ASP A 197 5.93 -5.15 12.64
C ASP A 197 6.36 -5.36 11.18
N TYR A 198 7.56 -5.91 10.99
CA TYR A 198 8.08 -6.18 9.65
C TYR A 198 7.39 -7.36 8.96
N LEU A 199 6.85 -7.11 7.75
CA LEU A 199 6.28 -8.13 6.88
C LEU A 199 7.02 -8.28 5.54
N MET A 200 7.13 -7.20 4.77
CA MET A 200 7.74 -7.20 3.43
C MET A 200 8.01 -5.77 2.92
N TYR A 201 8.86 -5.64 1.88
CA TYR A 201 9.21 -4.38 1.22
C TYR A 201 9.80 -3.33 2.19
N ASN A 202 9.50 -2.03 2.01
CA ASN A 202 9.91 -1.00 2.96
C ASN A 202 8.81 -0.78 3.99
N ASP A 203 9.08 -1.19 5.23
CA ASP A 203 8.11 -1.19 6.33
C ASP A 203 7.95 0.22 6.94
N ILE A 204 6.71 0.71 7.03
CA ILE A 204 6.44 2.13 7.32
C ILE A 204 6.65 2.45 8.80
N ASP A 205 7.40 3.51 9.09
CA ASP A 205 7.56 4.02 10.44
C ASP A 205 6.39 4.91 10.88
N PHE A 206 5.41 4.29 11.55
CA PHE A 206 4.24 4.97 12.10
C PHE A 206 4.54 5.87 13.31
N LYS A 207 5.78 5.90 13.83
CA LYS A 207 6.21 6.86 14.86
C LYS A 207 6.71 8.17 14.25
N HIS A 208 7.04 8.18 12.96
CA HIS A 208 7.59 9.35 12.29
C HIS A 208 6.51 10.43 12.06
N PRO A 209 6.65 11.65 12.61
CA PRO A 209 5.61 12.69 12.51
C PRO A 209 5.22 13.07 11.07
N GLU A 210 6.19 13.10 10.14
CA GLU A 210 5.90 13.40 8.74
C GLU A 210 5.11 12.28 8.04
N VAL A 211 5.35 11.02 8.42
CA VAL A 211 4.58 9.87 7.92
C VAL A 211 3.14 9.96 8.43
N ILE A 212 2.94 10.18 9.73
CA ILE A 212 1.62 10.34 10.33
C ILE A 212 0.84 11.46 9.61
N LYS A 213 1.48 12.62 9.43
CA LYS A 213 0.86 13.76 8.73
C LYS A 213 0.50 13.39 7.28
N ASN A 214 1.42 12.81 6.53
CA ASN A 214 1.19 12.43 5.14
C ASN A 214 0.03 11.41 5.00
N LEU A 215 -0.05 10.42 5.89
CA LEU A 215 -1.14 9.44 5.88
C LEU A 215 -2.49 10.04 6.30
N GLN A 216 -2.51 11.02 7.20
CA GLN A 216 -3.72 11.78 7.52
C GLN A 216 -4.19 12.64 6.35
N ASP A 217 -3.26 13.33 5.66
CA ASP A 217 -3.53 14.11 4.47
C ASP A 217 -4.07 13.21 3.35
N TRP A 218 -3.46 12.04 3.14
CA TRP A 218 -3.96 11.01 2.22
C TRP A 218 -5.36 10.52 2.59
N ALA A 219 -5.61 10.15 3.84
CA ALA A 219 -6.90 9.62 4.27
C ALA A 219 -8.01 10.65 4.05
N LYS A 220 -7.76 11.92 4.38
CA LYS A 220 -8.69 13.02 4.12
C LYS A 220 -8.96 13.17 2.62
N TRP A 221 -7.90 13.26 1.81
CA TRP A 221 -8.02 13.38 0.36
C TRP A 221 -8.79 12.20 -0.25
N PHE A 222 -8.50 10.97 0.18
CA PHE A 222 -9.13 9.77 -0.34
C PHE A 222 -10.63 9.77 -0.03
N ILE A 223 -11.02 10.05 1.22
CA ILE A 223 -12.42 10.15 1.63
C ILE A 223 -13.17 11.25 0.87
N GLU A 224 -12.54 12.42 0.67
CA GLU A 224 -13.15 13.54 -0.07
C GLU A 224 -13.28 13.24 -1.57
N THR A 225 -12.35 12.47 -2.13
CA THR A 225 -12.29 12.14 -3.56
C THR A 225 -13.27 11.02 -3.94
N THR A 226 -13.55 10.06 -3.04
CA THR A 226 -14.30 8.81 -3.34
C THR A 226 -15.71 8.74 -2.74
#